data_AF-A0AAE0ETG6-F1
#
_entry.id   AF-A0AAE0ETG6-F1
#
_cell.length_a   1.000
_cell.length_b   1.000
_cell.length_c   1.000
_cell.angle_alpha   90.00
_cell.angle_beta   90.00
_cell.angle_gamma   90.00
#
_symmetry.space_group_name_H-M   'P 1'
#
loop_
_entity.id
_entity.type
_entity.pdbx_description
1 polymer ?
#
loop_
_entity_poly.entity_id
_entity_poly.type
_entity_poly.pdbx_seq_one_letter_code
_entity_poly.pdbx_strand_id
1 'polypeptide(L)'
;MKAKRGRKLALGTTLPVYADCVSACKTQLAFGLPGDVHILGAIVKAVIAQSDHASILANFQVSPTWTYAFLHANGMKPRRGTNNRKEPADWEEQVEKHVLRVAHIVKTKNIPKALVVAFDHVGFQNGDAIVVGIQLIYTGITDRCLPGLEHRSNELFADFDFTYTYNHWADEETNYRLFDKLIIPHLVATKERLHLPPDHPALCLLDCWPVQKKESFRERVKTSWPWLHLEYIPPGCTGKAQKFDLDGGGVYTPKLQQRTTAYIQEEFQKSLSSGVALSNVKLDLTLTTMKVRQLYWILEVHTEFKNNVAARNKGWQLTGIPNAFTEACQQKALERHVKGELWPSSALEDVPEGEEHEPSPESDDTEAGVEDPQSATGGGASTSAVPTASCTGIFENVGSEIEGARNARKRKGSEVEFDVEFDFEDMTDSTYAVVLAPLKDEFSFTLKVGKFVSPWLYLVSGFTEGRHITEVWEEFDAGEIVYCWDAEEDDANGIPENM
;
A
#
# COMPACT_ATOMS: atom_id res chain seq x y z
N MET A 1 -30.98 27.55 -32.94
CA MET A 1 -30.39 28.04 -31.67
C MET A 1 -29.47 26.96 -31.12
N LYS A 2 -28.15 27.22 -31.02
CA LYS A 2 -27.20 26.29 -30.38
C LYS A 2 -27.35 26.40 -28.86
N ALA A 3 -27.61 25.27 -28.18
CA ALA A 3 -27.72 25.22 -26.72
C ALA A 3 -26.40 25.69 -26.08
N LYS A 4 -26.45 26.76 -25.28
CA LYS A 4 -25.32 27.18 -24.45
C LYS A 4 -25.06 26.07 -23.42
N ARG A 5 -23.90 25.40 -23.52
CA ARG A 5 -23.38 24.46 -22.52
C ARG A 5 -23.42 25.11 -21.13
N GLY A 6 -24.04 24.41 -20.18
CA GLY A 6 -23.83 24.58 -18.74
C GLY A 6 -24.36 25.89 -18.13
N ARG A 7 -25.69 26.09 -18.07
CA ARG A 7 -26.22 26.90 -16.96
C ARG A 7 -26.09 26.07 -15.69
N LYS A 8 -25.23 26.50 -14.76
CA LYS A 8 -25.29 26.02 -13.38
C LYS A 8 -26.74 26.24 -12.91
N LEU A 9 -27.41 25.20 -12.40
CA LEU A 9 -28.58 25.41 -11.55
C LEU A 9 -28.16 26.48 -10.54
N ALA A 10 -28.89 27.59 -10.48
CA ALA A 10 -28.59 28.62 -9.52
C ALA A 10 -28.63 27.97 -8.13
N LEU A 11 -27.62 28.24 -7.30
CA LEU A 11 -27.67 27.89 -5.88
C LEU A 11 -28.98 28.49 -5.34
N GLY A 12 -29.98 27.65 -5.09
CA GLY A 12 -31.35 28.06 -4.71
C GLY A 12 -32.47 27.31 -5.41
N THR A 13 -32.24 26.71 -6.58
CA THR A 13 -33.21 25.77 -7.18
C THR A 13 -33.00 24.39 -6.57
N THR A 14 -33.89 23.98 -5.66
CA THR A 14 -33.89 22.64 -5.08
C THR A 14 -34.23 21.62 -6.15
N LEU A 15 -33.38 20.59 -6.30
CA LEU A 15 -33.73 19.41 -7.09
C LEU A 15 -35.01 18.80 -6.49
N PRO A 16 -35.97 18.32 -7.30
CA PRO A 16 -37.16 17.62 -6.79
C PRO A 16 -36.80 16.45 -5.86
N VAL A 17 -35.64 15.82 -6.10
CA VAL A 17 -35.09 14.69 -5.34
C VAL A 17 -34.03 15.11 -4.31
N TYR A 18 -33.95 16.41 -3.98
CA TYR A 18 -32.88 16.93 -3.12
C TYR A 18 -32.89 16.29 -1.72
N ALA A 19 -34.07 16.11 -1.12
CA ALA A 19 -34.22 15.48 0.19
C ALA A 19 -33.72 14.03 0.18
N ASP A 20 -34.07 13.27 -0.86
CA ASP A 20 -33.62 11.88 -1.04
C ASP A 20 -32.10 11.81 -1.21
N CYS A 21 -31.53 12.72 -2.01
CA CYS A 21 -30.08 12.81 -2.18
C CYS A 21 -29.36 13.08 -0.85
N VAL A 22 -29.88 14.01 -0.04
CA VAL A 22 -29.30 14.32 1.29
C VAL A 22 -29.44 13.12 2.22
N SER A 23 -30.61 12.48 2.25
CA SER A 23 -30.87 11.31 3.08
C SER A 23 -29.92 10.16 2.71
N ALA A 24 -29.79 9.85 1.42
CA ALA A 24 -28.88 8.81 0.92
C ALA A 24 -27.43 9.07 1.34
N CYS A 25 -26.91 10.28 1.11
CA CYS A 25 -25.55 10.62 1.49
C CYS A 25 -25.33 10.51 3.01
N LYS A 26 -26.26 11.01 3.84
CA LYS A 26 -26.15 10.91 5.30
C LYS A 26 -26.19 9.47 5.79
N THR A 27 -27.07 8.65 5.23
CA THR A 27 -27.15 7.21 5.56
C THR A 27 -25.84 6.51 5.23
N GLN A 28 -25.27 6.75 4.05
CA GLN A 28 -24.01 6.14 3.66
C GLN A 28 -22.86 6.59 4.56
N LEU A 29 -22.75 7.88 4.88
CA LEU A 29 -21.77 8.38 5.86
C LEU A 29 -21.94 7.72 7.23
N ALA A 30 -23.18 7.50 7.69
CA ALA A 30 -23.47 6.78 8.93
C ALA A 30 -23.07 5.30 8.88
N PHE A 31 -23.03 4.68 7.69
CA PHE A 31 -22.46 3.36 7.46
C PHE A 31 -20.92 3.36 7.33
N GLY A 32 -20.26 4.47 7.61
CA GLY A 32 -18.80 4.58 7.61
C GLY A 32 -18.19 4.84 6.24
N LEU A 33 -18.99 5.17 5.23
CA LEU A 33 -18.44 5.59 3.93
C LEU A 33 -17.66 6.90 4.08
N PRO A 34 -16.47 7.02 3.47
CA PRO A 34 -15.72 8.26 3.50
C PRO A 34 -16.50 9.38 2.83
N GLY A 35 -16.37 10.60 3.39
CA GLY A 35 -16.96 11.83 2.87
C GLY A 35 -16.28 12.36 1.60
N ASP A 36 -15.94 11.46 0.68
CA ASP A 36 -15.30 11.78 -0.59
C ASP A 36 -16.33 12.32 -1.60
N VAL A 37 -15.93 13.37 -2.32
CA VAL A 37 -16.79 14.09 -3.27
C VAL A 37 -17.21 13.22 -4.46
N HIS A 38 -16.38 12.27 -4.88
CA HIS A 38 -16.67 11.40 -6.02
C HIS A 38 -17.65 10.30 -5.63
N ILE A 39 -17.45 9.70 -4.45
CA ILE A 39 -18.35 8.68 -3.88
C ILE A 39 -19.74 9.27 -3.64
N LEU A 40 -19.83 10.38 -2.91
CA LEU A 40 -21.12 11.02 -2.62
C LEU A 40 -21.77 11.56 -3.89
N GLY A 41 -20.97 12.05 -4.85
CA GLY A 41 -21.46 12.42 -6.18
C GLY A 41 -22.06 11.24 -6.95
N ALA A 42 -21.49 10.03 -6.84
CA ALA A 42 -22.01 8.81 -7.46
C ALA A 42 -23.38 8.44 -6.89
N ILE A 43 -23.53 8.50 -5.56
CA ILE A 43 -24.79 8.23 -4.86
C ILE A 43 -25.89 9.20 -5.32
N VAL A 44 -25.58 10.51 -5.37
CA VAL A 44 -26.53 11.52 -5.87
C VAL A 44 -26.97 11.20 -7.31
N LYS A 45 -26.03 10.84 -8.20
CA LYS A 45 -26.38 10.43 -9.57
C LYS A 45 -27.29 9.20 -9.60
N ALA A 46 -27.01 8.20 -8.77
CA ALA A 46 -27.81 6.99 -8.68
C ALA A 46 -29.25 7.30 -8.24
N VAL A 47 -29.42 8.14 -7.22
CA VAL A 47 -30.74 8.58 -6.73
C VAL A 47 -31.51 9.33 -7.80
N ILE A 48 -30.89 10.30 -8.49
CA ILE A 48 -31.55 11.04 -9.57
C ILE A 48 -31.97 10.08 -10.69
N ALA A 49 -31.10 9.14 -11.07
CA ALA A 49 -31.36 8.20 -12.16
C ALA A 49 -32.51 7.24 -11.89
N GLN A 50 -32.81 6.91 -10.63
CA GLN A 50 -33.88 5.99 -10.23
C GLN A 50 -35.19 6.71 -9.89
N SER A 51 -35.18 8.04 -9.86
CA SER A 51 -36.38 8.84 -9.63
C SER A 51 -37.17 9.06 -10.92
N ASP A 52 -38.43 9.49 -10.78
CA ASP A 52 -39.25 10.02 -11.88
C ASP A 52 -38.62 11.25 -12.58
N HIS A 53 -37.51 11.74 -12.06
CA HIS A 53 -36.75 12.87 -12.57
C HIS A 53 -35.42 12.48 -13.23
N ALA A 54 -35.26 11.25 -13.71
CA ALA A 54 -34.06 10.81 -14.43
C ALA A 54 -33.67 11.73 -15.61
N SER A 55 -34.67 12.38 -16.25
CA SER A 55 -34.48 13.38 -17.30
C SER A 55 -33.65 14.60 -16.88
N ILE A 56 -33.51 14.86 -15.57
CA ILE A 56 -32.62 15.89 -15.03
C ILE A 56 -31.18 15.64 -15.49
N LEU A 57 -30.71 14.39 -15.50
CA LEU A 57 -29.33 14.05 -15.87
C LEU A 57 -29.00 14.38 -17.33
N ALA A 58 -30.00 14.57 -18.20
CA ALA A 58 -29.78 15.04 -19.56
C ALA A 58 -29.30 16.51 -19.62
N ASN A 59 -29.63 17.32 -18.61
CA ASN A 59 -29.35 18.75 -18.55
C ASN A 59 -28.51 19.18 -17.34
N PHE A 60 -28.26 18.27 -16.41
CA PHE A 60 -27.56 18.50 -15.17
C PHE A 60 -26.43 17.49 -14.96
N GLN A 61 -25.24 18.02 -14.69
CA GLN A 61 -24.06 17.23 -14.36
C GLN A 61 -23.73 17.42 -12.87
N VAL A 62 -23.77 16.32 -12.12
CA VAL A 62 -23.22 16.25 -10.76
C VAL A 62 -21.69 16.33 -10.88
N SER A 63 -21.15 17.55 -10.83
CA SER A 63 -19.72 17.85 -10.89
C SER A 63 -19.10 17.87 -9.49
N PRO A 64 -17.78 17.65 -9.34
CA PRO A 64 -17.13 17.76 -8.04
C PRO A 64 -17.39 19.10 -7.35
N THR A 65 -17.33 20.21 -8.09
CA THR A 65 -17.65 21.55 -7.55
C THR A 65 -19.08 21.65 -7.03
N TRP A 66 -20.05 21.09 -7.76
CA TRP A 66 -21.44 21.05 -7.30
C TRP A 66 -21.58 20.16 -6.07
N THR A 67 -20.96 18.97 -6.06
CA THR A 67 -21.03 18.06 -4.92
C THR A 67 -20.39 18.69 -3.68
N TYR A 68 -19.24 19.37 -3.80
CA TYR A 68 -18.67 20.15 -2.70
C TYR A 68 -19.65 21.18 -2.13
N ALA A 69 -20.30 21.97 -3.01
CA ALA A 69 -21.28 22.96 -2.59
C ALA A 69 -22.51 22.31 -1.95
N PHE A 70 -22.99 21.21 -2.50
CA PHE A 70 -24.08 20.40 -1.95
C PHE A 70 -23.74 19.86 -0.55
N LEU A 71 -22.55 19.28 -0.38
CA LEU A 71 -22.12 18.76 0.92
C LEU A 71 -22.03 19.87 1.96
N HIS A 72 -21.38 20.98 1.61
CA HIS A 72 -21.23 22.14 2.49
C HIS A 72 -22.58 22.74 2.89
N ALA A 73 -23.52 22.87 1.94
CA ALA A 73 -24.87 23.38 2.20
C ALA A 73 -25.69 22.50 3.16
N ASN A 74 -25.30 21.24 3.33
CA ASN A 74 -25.97 20.28 4.22
C ASN A 74 -25.14 19.94 5.47
N GLY A 75 -24.15 20.77 5.82
CA GLY A 75 -23.32 20.60 7.02
C GLY A 75 -22.29 19.46 6.92
N MET A 76 -22.06 18.91 5.72
CA MET A 76 -21.06 17.87 5.48
C MET A 76 -19.75 18.52 5.03
N LYS A 77 -18.64 18.19 5.70
CA LYS A 77 -17.29 18.67 5.34
C LYS A 77 -16.53 17.57 4.59
N PRO A 78 -16.44 17.63 3.25
CA PRO A 78 -15.56 16.72 2.52
C PRO A 78 -14.11 16.89 2.97
N ARG A 79 -13.40 15.77 3.16
CA ARG A 79 -11.95 15.80 3.44
C ARG A 79 -11.24 16.46 2.25
N ARG A 80 -10.40 17.46 2.52
CA ARG A 80 -9.47 17.99 1.53
C ARG A 80 -8.14 17.26 1.71
N GLY A 81 -7.56 16.80 0.60
CA GLY A 81 -6.16 16.41 0.60
C GLY A 81 -5.27 17.60 0.99
N THR A 82 -4.23 17.34 1.76
CA THR A 82 -3.19 18.30 2.12
C THR A 82 -2.26 18.51 0.92
N ASN A 83 -2.48 19.58 0.15
CA ASN A 83 -1.59 19.95 -0.97
C ASN A 83 -0.39 20.78 -0.47
N ASN A 84 0.29 20.32 0.58
CA ASN A 84 1.35 21.08 1.25
C ASN A 84 2.76 20.81 0.73
N ARG A 85 2.93 20.17 -0.44
CA ARG A 85 4.26 20.03 -1.04
C ARG A 85 4.75 21.40 -1.54
N LYS A 86 5.66 22.00 -0.78
CA LYS A 86 6.40 23.19 -1.21
C LYS A 86 7.54 22.71 -2.11
N GLU A 87 7.46 23.06 -3.38
CA GLU A 87 8.56 22.90 -4.31
C GLU A 87 9.79 23.66 -3.77
N PRO A 88 11.01 23.10 -3.84
CA PRO A 88 12.22 23.85 -3.51
C PRO A 88 12.30 25.14 -4.34
N ALA A 89 12.83 26.22 -3.76
CA ALA A 89 12.93 27.50 -4.47
C ALA A 89 13.81 27.43 -5.73
N ASP A 90 14.72 26.45 -5.78
CA ASP A 90 15.70 26.17 -6.83
C ASP A 90 15.34 24.92 -7.66
N TRP A 91 14.08 24.47 -7.65
CA TRP A 91 13.67 23.22 -8.31
C TRP A 91 14.04 23.18 -9.80
N GLU A 92 14.01 24.31 -10.53
CA GLU A 92 14.43 24.34 -11.94
C GLU A 92 15.90 23.95 -12.11
N GLU A 93 16.79 24.48 -11.26
CA GLU A 93 18.21 24.15 -11.28
C GLU A 93 18.44 22.69 -10.89
N GLN A 94 17.71 22.19 -9.89
CA GLN A 94 17.81 20.80 -9.47
C GLN A 94 17.39 19.83 -10.57
N VAL A 95 16.28 20.11 -11.26
CA VAL A 95 15.80 19.31 -12.40
C VAL A 95 16.76 19.40 -13.58
N GLU A 96 17.29 20.58 -13.91
CA GLU A 96 18.32 20.72 -14.96
C GLU A 96 19.56 19.90 -14.62
N LYS A 97 20.06 20.00 -13.38
CA LYS A 97 21.22 19.25 -12.91
C LYS A 97 20.96 17.75 -12.99
N HIS A 98 19.76 17.28 -12.66
CA HIS A 98 19.36 15.87 -12.83
C HIS A 98 19.41 15.42 -14.30
N VAL A 99 18.84 16.18 -15.23
CA VAL A 99 18.93 15.87 -16.67
C VAL A 99 20.39 15.81 -17.14
N LEU A 100 21.24 16.72 -16.66
CA LEU A 100 22.67 16.71 -16.99
C LEU A 100 23.43 15.52 -16.38
N ARG A 101 23.09 15.08 -15.16
CA ARG A 101 23.64 13.84 -14.59
C ARG A 101 23.28 12.63 -15.44
N VAL A 102 22.01 12.53 -15.85
CA VAL A 102 21.56 11.48 -16.78
C VAL A 102 22.33 11.55 -18.10
N ALA A 103 22.47 12.74 -18.68
CA ALA A 103 23.21 12.96 -19.93
C ALA A 103 24.68 12.53 -19.82
N HIS A 104 25.32 12.84 -18.70
CA HIS A 104 26.69 12.41 -18.41
C HIS A 104 26.80 10.89 -18.31
N ILE A 105 25.92 10.25 -17.54
CA ILE A 105 25.93 8.78 -17.35
C ILE A 105 25.70 8.07 -18.69
N VAL A 106 24.66 8.44 -19.44
CA VAL A 106 24.36 7.77 -20.71
C VAL A 106 25.46 7.97 -21.74
N LYS A 107 26.12 9.14 -21.77
CA LYS A 107 27.25 9.41 -22.67
C LYS A 107 28.49 8.60 -22.31
N THR A 108 28.91 8.65 -21.05
CA THR A 108 30.17 8.02 -20.60
C THR A 108 30.09 6.50 -20.59
N LYS A 109 28.90 5.95 -20.34
CA LYS A 109 28.65 4.50 -20.30
C LYS A 109 28.05 3.95 -21.60
N ASN A 110 27.82 4.80 -22.60
CA ASN A 110 27.18 4.44 -23.87
C ASN A 110 25.85 3.69 -23.67
N ILE A 111 24.98 4.22 -22.81
CA ILE A 111 23.68 3.61 -22.49
C ILE A 111 22.65 4.07 -23.52
N PRO A 112 22.08 3.15 -24.33
CA PRO A 112 21.01 3.50 -25.25
C PRO A 112 19.74 3.89 -24.49
N LYS A 113 18.91 4.73 -25.10
CA LYS A 113 17.63 5.20 -24.53
C LYS A 113 16.74 4.06 -24.03
N ALA A 114 16.72 2.93 -24.73
CA ALA A 114 15.96 1.74 -24.36
C ALA A 114 16.37 1.09 -23.03
N LEU A 115 17.61 1.32 -22.55
CA LEU A 115 18.16 0.81 -21.29
C LEU A 115 18.15 1.85 -20.16
N VAL A 116 17.50 2.99 -20.37
CA VAL A 116 17.14 3.91 -19.29
C VAL A 116 15.71 3.58 -18.86
N VAL A 117 15.51 3.23 -17.60
CA VAL A 117 14.20 2.95 -17.01
C VAL A 117 13.91 3.95 -15.91
N ALA A 118 12.65 4.32 -15.76
CA ALA A 118 12.15 5.09 -14.63
C ALA A 118 10.97 4.34 -14.06
N PHE A 119 10.94 4.14 -12.74
CA PHE A 119 9.81 3.51 -12.09
C PHE A 119 9.19 4.38 -11.00
N ASP A 120 7.95 4.02 -10.74
CA ASP A 120 7.14 4.36 -9.59
C ASP A 120 6.41 3.07 -9.18
N HIS A 121 5.90 2.94 -7.96
CA HIS A 121 5.16 1.74 -7.56
C HIS A 121 3.87 1.56 -8.37
N VAL A 122 3.32 2.64 -8.96
CA VAL A 122 2.17 2.57 -9.89
C VAL A 122 2.57 2.05 -11.29
N GLY A 123 3.87 1.85 -11.55
CA GLY A 123 4.40 1.16 -12.72
C GLY A 123 5.77 1.68 -13.17
N PHE A 124 6.40 1.00 -14.12
CA PHE A 124 7.68 1.44 -14.68
C PHE A 124 7.69 1.52 -16.21
N GLN A 125 8.53 2.41 -16.73
CA GLN A 125 8.69 2.67 -18.14
C GLN A 125 10.15 2.80 -18.54
N ASN A 126 10.49 2.33 -19.74
CA ASN A 126 11.80 2.58 -20.32
C ASN A 126 11.84 3.89 -21.14
N GLY A 127 13.02 4.28 -21.60
CA GLY A 127 13.23 5.53 -22.32
C GLY A 127 12.59 5.57 -23.70
N ASP A 128 12.13 4.43 -24.24
CA ASP A 128 11.26 4.36 -25.41
C ASP A 128 9.77 4.55 -25.05
N ALA A 129 9.49 4.94 -23.80
CA ALA A 129 8.17 5.09 -23.23
C ALA A 129 7.35 3.80 -23.31
N ILE A 130 7.99 2.64 -23.14
CA ILE A 130 7.29 1.35 -23.03
C ILE A 130 6.93 1.14 -21.57
N VAL A 131 5.64 0.95 -21.28
CA VAL A 131 5.16 0.48 -19.98
C VAL A 131 5.43 -1.00 -19.88
N VAL A 132 6.15 -1.40 -18.83
CA VAL A 132 6.69 -2.75 -18.72
C VAL A 132 5.92 -3.58 -17.69
N GLY A 133 5.59 -3.01 -16.53
CA GLY A 133 4.83 -3.72 -15.50
C GLY A 133 4.41 -2.85 -14.32
N ILE A 134 3.70 -3.45 -13.37
CA ILE A 134 3.18 -2.82 -12.14
C ILE A 134 3.48 -3.73 -10.95
N GLN A 135 3.86 -3.14 -9.81
CA GLN A 135 3.83 -3.84 -8.53
C GLN A 135 2.66 -3.34 -7.69
N LEU A 136 1.83 -4.24 -7.18
CA LEU A 136 0.74 -3.93 -6.27
C LEU A 136 1.09 -4.44 -4.87
N ILE A 137 1.24 -3.51 -3.93
CA ILE A 137 1.51 -3.79 -2.53
C ILE A 137 0.20 -3.63 -1.75
N TYR A 138 -0.28 -4.73 -1.16
CA TYR A 138 -1.48 -4.72 -0.33
C TYR A 138 -1.13 -4.64 1.16
N THR A 139 -2.01 -4.04 1.96
CA THR A 139 -1.88 -4.06 3.42
C THR A 139 -2.14 -5.47 3.96
N GLY A 140 -1.19 -6.04 4.71
CA GLY A 140 -1.37 -7.28 5.46
C GLY A 140 -0.04 -7.97 5.78
N ILE A 141 -0.13 -9.15 6.42
CA ILE A 141 1.03 -9.94 6.85
C ILE A 141 1.06 -11.36 6.26
N THR A 142 0.01 -11.75 5.52
CA THR A 142 -0.09 -13.08 4.88
C THR A 142 -0.66 -12.96 3.48
N ASP A 143 -0.43 -13.98 2.65
CA ASP A 143 -1.00 -14.15 1.31
C ASP A 143 -2.52 -13.97 1.21
N ARG A 144 -3.26 -14.11 2.31
CA ARG A 144 -4.71 -13.86 2.37
C ARG A 144 -5.08 -12.39 2.16
N CYS A 145 -4.13 -11.46 2.30
CA CYS A 145 -4.38 -10.05 2.02
C CYS A 145 -4.30 -9.72 0.52
N LEU A 146 -3.74 -10.59 -0.30
CA LEU A 146 -3.72 -10.43 -1.74
C LEU A 146 -5.07 -10.82 -2.36
N PRO A 147 -5.39 -10.38 -3.59
CA PRO A 147 -6.47 -10.99 -4.36
C PRO A 147 -6.31 -12.51 -4.45
N GLY A 148 -7.42 -13.25 -4.52
CA GLY A 148 -7.40 -14.72 -4.61
C GLY A 148 -6.49 -15.22 -5.73
N LEU A 149 -5.85 -16.38 -5.52
CA LEU A 149 -4.87 -16.96 -6.44
C LEU A 149 -5.46 -17.14 -7.86
N GLU A 150 -6.74 -17.49 -7.95
CA GLU A 150 -7.52 -17.62 -9.18
C GLU A 150 -7.58 -16.33 -10.02
N HIS A 151 -7.44 -15.16 -9.38
CA HIS A 151 -7.41 -13.88 -10.07
C HIS A 151 -5.98 -13.51 -10.50
N ARG A 152 -5.00 -13.66 -9.59
CA ARG A 152 -3.63 -13.19 -9.80
C ARG A 152 -2.74 -14.13 -10.63
N SER A 153 -3.11 -15.42 -10.76
CA SER A 153 -2.39 -16.39 -11.61
C SER A 153 -2.78 -16.32 -13.08
N ASN A 154 -3.72 -15.46 -13.44
CA ASN A 154 -4.18 -15.31 -14.82
C ASN A 154 -3.09 -14.63 -15.69
N GLU A 155 -2.85 -15.17 -16.89
CA GLU A 155 -1.85 -14.65 -17.85
C GLU A 155 -2.04 -13.17 -18.20
N LEU A 156 -3.26 -12.63 -18.04
CA LEU A 156 -3.53 -11.20 -18.18
C LEU A 156 -2.68 -10.32 -17.23
N PHE A 157 -2.18 -10.90 -16.14
CA PHE A 157 -1.35 -10.24 -15.14
C PHE A 157 0.13 -10.65 -15.22
N ALA A 158 0.60 -11.17 -16.36
CA ALA A 158 2.00 -11.59 -16.51
C ALA A 158 3.02 -10.47 -16.23
N ASP A 159 2.62 -9.21 -16.43
CA ASP A 159 3.44 -8.01 -16.18
C ASP A 159 3.21 -7.40 -14.78
N PHE A 160 2.54 -8.12 -13.88
CA PHE A 160 2.21 -7.66 -12.53
C PHE A 160 2.99 -8.44 -11.48
N ASP A 161 3.49 -7.72 -10.48
CA ASP A 161 3.96 -8.31 -9.23
C ASP A 161 2.95 -8.02 -8.11
N PHE A 162 2.54 -9.06 -7.38
CA PHE A 162 1.64 -8.95 -6.23
C PHE A 162 2.41 -9.24 -4.97
N THR A 163 2.41 -8.30 -4.04
CA THR A 163 3.07 -8.46 -2.73
C THR A 163 2.30 -7.69 -1.67
N TYR A 164 2.75 -7.78 -0.43
CA TYR A 164 2.14 -7.10 0.70
C TYR A 164 3.17 -6.64 1.71
N THR A 165 2.79 -5.62 2.46
CA THR A 165 3.49 -5.16 3.66
C THR A 165 2.43 -4.83 4.72
N TYR A 166 2.83 -4.77 5.99
CA TYR A 166 1.88 -4.53 7.08
C TYR A 166 1.08 -3.22 6.91
N ASN A 167 1.65 -2.24 6.21
CA ASN A 167 1.12 -0.90 6.02
C ASN A 167 1.00 -0.48 4.55
N HIS A 168 0.99 -1.40 3.58
CA HIS A 168 0.98 -1.16 2.12
C HIS A 168 2.10 -0.27 1.53
N TRP A 169 3.00 0.26 2.36
CA TRP A 169 4.15 1.01 1.89
C TRP A 169 5.24 0.06 1.44
N ALA A 170 6.04 0.49 0.46
CA ALA A 170 7.18 -0.28 0.03
C ALA A 170 8.31 -0.24 1.06
N ASP A 171 8.86 -1.39 1.37
CA ASP A 171 10.07 -1.61 2.16
C ASP A 171 11.25 -2.03 1.26
N GLU A 172 12.39 -2.34 1.86
CA GLU A 172 13.59 -2.72 1.10
C GLU A 172 13.40 -4.01 0.30
N GLU A 173 12.67 -4.98 0.87
CA GLU A 173 12.46 -6.28 0.24
C GLU A 173 11.48 -6.19 -0.94
N THR A 174 10.37 -5.46 -0.79
CA THR A 174 9.43 -5.22 -1.88
C THR A 174 10.05 -4.37 -2.99
N ASN A 175 10.91 -3.39 -2.67
CA ASN A 175 11.69 -2.68 -3.68
C ASN A 175 12.67 -3.62 -4.39
N TYR A 176 13.43 -4.45 -3.67
CA TYR A 176 14.35 -5.39 -4.31
C TYR A 176 13.60 -6.40 -5.20
N ARG A 177 12.45 -6.89 -4.73
CA ARG A 177 11.54 -7.77 -5.49
C ARG A 177 11.05 -7.12 -6.77
N LEU A 178 10.72 -5.82 -6.76
CA LEU A 178 10.36 -5.07 -7.97
C LEU A 178 11.48 -5.12 -9.01
N PHE A 179 12.74 -4.98 -8.59
CA PHE A 179 13.88 -5.08 -9.49
C PHE A 179 14.00 -6.51 -10.05
N ASP A 180 14.03 -7.50 -9.17
CA ASP A 180 14.20 -8.92 -9.53
C ASP A 180 13.10 -9.42 -10.48
N LYS A 181 11.84 -9.10 -10.18
CA LYS A 181 10.68 -9.64 -10.91
C LYS A 181 10.34 -8.88 -12.17
N LEU A 182 10.55 -7.57 -12.20
CA LEU A 182 10.05 -6.75 -13.30
C LEU A 182 11.16 -5.99 -14.04
N ILE A 183 11.97 -5.20 -13.33
CA ILE A 183 12.91 -4.28 -13.98
C ILE A 183 14.05 -5.04 -14.67
N ILE A 184 14.68 -5.98 -13.97
CA ILE A 184 15.87 -6.68 -14.46
C ILE A 184 15.53 -7.61 -15.64
N PRO A 185 14.47 -8.44 -15.59
CA PRO A 185 14.08 -9.26 -16.74
C PRO A 185 13.86 -8.42 -18.01
N HIS A 186 13.23 -7.26 -17.88
CA HIS A 186 13.03 -6.34 -19.00
C HIS A 186 14.32 -5.75 -19.55
N LEU A 187 15.24 -5.33 -18.67
CA LEU A 187 16.54 -4.80 -19.09
C LEU A 187 17.37 -5.88 -19.79
N VAL A 188 17.37 -7.12 -19.28
CA VAL A 188 18.06 -8.26 -19.91
C VAL A 188 17.49 -8.55 -21.29
N ALA A 189 16.16 -8.70 -21.42
CA ALA A 189 15.50 -8.91 -22.70
C ALA A 189 15.75 -7.75 -23.69
N THR A 190 15.85 -6.52 -23.18
CA THR A 190 16.20 -5.34 -23.99
C THR A 190 17.63 -5.39 -24.49
N LYS A 191 18.60 -5.82 -23.66
CA LYS A 191 19.99 -6.01 -24.09
C LYS A 191 20.10 -7.07 -25.18
N GLU A 192 19.44 -8.21 -25.00
CA GLU A 192 19.41 -9.29 -25.99
C GLU A 192 18.86 -8.80 -27.33
N ARG A 193 17.72 -8.10 -27.30
CA ARG A 193 17.09 -7.51 -28.50
C ARG A 193 17.98 -6.50 -29.22
N LEU A 194 18.83 -5.79 -28.48
CA LEU A 194 19.78 -4.81 -29.03
C LEU A 194 21.15 -5.42 -29.37
N HIS A 195 21.31 -6.73 -29.18
CA HIS A 195 22.58 -7.44 -29.36
C HIS A 195 23.73 -6.85 -28.52
N LEU A 196 23.41 -6.41 -27.32
CA LEU A 196 24.38 -5.87 -26.36
C LEU A 196 24.91 -6.97 -25.42
N PRO A 197 26.15 -6.83 -24.92
CA PRO A 197 26.67 -7.72 -23.89
C PRO A 197 25.75 -7.79 -22.65
N PRO A 198 25.67 -8.95 -21.96
CA PRO A 198 24.85 -9.09 -20.74
C PRO A 198 25.21 -8.07 -19.64
N ASP A 199 26.48 -7.69 -19.56
CA ASP A 199 27.05 -6.70 -18.64
C ASP A 199 27.00 -5.26 -19.17
N HIS A 200 26.39 -5.01 -20.33
CA HIS A 200 26.25 -3.65 -20.87
C HIS A 200 25.51 -2.75 -19.87
N PRO A 201 25.99 -1.52 -19.59
CA PRO A 201 25.39 -0.68 -18.56
C PRO A 201 23.93 -0.30 -18.84
N ALA A 202 23.14 -0.18 -17.78
CA ALA A 202 21.78 0.35 -17.80
C ALA A 202 21.61 1.43 -16.72
N LEU A 203 20.54 2.22 -16.80
CA LEU A 203 20.27 3.31 -15.86
C LEU A 203 18.84 3.20 -15.34
N CYS A 204 18.67 3.22 -14.01
CA CYS A 204 17.39 3.28 -13.34
C CYS A 204 17.21 4.63 -12.65
N LEU A 205 16.14 5.34 -12.99
CA LEU A 205 15.71 6.59 -12.37
C LEU A 205 14.73 6.28 -11.23
N LEU A 206 15.08 6.69 -10.02
CA LEU A 206 14.37 6.35 -8.77
C LEU A 206 13.84 7.59 -8.08
N ASP A 207 12.72 7.46 -7.37
CA ASP A 207 12.33 8.46 -6.39
C ASP A 207 13.37 8.53 -5.26
N CYS A 208 13.51 9.68 -4.62
CA CYS A 208 14.41 9.90 -3.50
C CYS A 208 13.75 9.47 -2.17
N TRP A 209 13.13 8.28 -2.14
CA TRP A 209 12.45 7.74 -0.97
C TRP A 209 13.44 7.12 0.04
N PRO A 210 13.26 7.28 1.36
CA PRO A 210 14.22 6.79 2.38
C PRO A 210 14.67 5.33 2.18
N VAL A 211 13.71 4.42 1.99
CA VAL A 211 13.94 2.99 1.71
C VAL A 211 14.88 2.77 0.51
N GLN A 212 14.72 3.54 -0.56
CA GLN A 212 15.53 3.41 -1.77
C GLN A 212 16.92 4.08 -1.62
N LYS A 213 17.09 4.97 -0.64
CA LYS A 213 18.37 5.62 -0.31
C LYS A 213 19.24 4.79 0.63
N LYS A 214 18.65 3.87 1.41
CA LYS A 214 19.38 3.05 2.37
C LYS A 214 20.59 2.38 1.72
N GLU A 215 21.72 2.38 2.44
CA GLU A 215 22.96 1.79 1.95
C GLU A 215 22.83 0.29 1.69
N SER A 216 22.13 -0.43 2.58
CA SER A 216 21.78 -1.84 2.43
C SER A 216 21.10 -2.14 1.09
N PHE A 217 20.06 -1.38 0.75
CA PHE A 217 19.38 -1.51 -0.55
C PHE A 217 20.33 -1.23 -1.73
N ARG A 218 21.08 -0.11 -1.68
CA ARG A 218 22.00 0.30 -2.75
C ARG A 218 23.12 -0.73 -2.99
N GLU A 219 23.73 -1.24 -1.92
CA GLU A 219 24.78 -2.27 -2.01
C GLU A 219 24.22 -3.62 -2.47
N ARG A 220 23.00 -3.98 -2.06
CA ARG A 220 22.33 -5.19 -2.57
C ARG A 220 22.08 -5.09 -4.07
N VAL A 221 21.56 -3.96 -4.57
CA VAL A 221 21.37 -3.71 -6.01
C VAL A 221 22.70 -3.75 -6.77
N LYS A 222 23.72 -3.07 -6.26
CA LYS A 222 25.05 -2.99 -6.87
C LYS A 222 25.77 -4.34 -6.92
N THR A 223 25.61 -5.17 -5.90
CA THR A 223 26.20 -6.52 -5.83
C THR A 223 25.47 -7.46 -6.78
N SER A 224 24.14 -7.38 -6.83
CA SER A 224 23.30 -8.28 -7.65
C SER A 224 23.36 -7.94 -9.13
N TRP A 225 23.40 -6.64 -9.47
CA TRP A 225 23.42 -6.15 -10.84
C TRP A 225 24.45 -5.02 -11.01
N PRO A 226 25.77 -5.32 -11.03
CA PRO A 226 26.84 -4.32 -11.09
C PRO A 226 26.81 -3.41 -12.32
N TRP A 227 26.11 -3.83 -13.38
CA TRP A 227 25.90 -3.07 -14.62
C TRP A 227 24.75 -2.06 -14.53
N LEU A 228 23.97 -2.07 -13.45
CA LEU A 228 22.85 -1.14 -13.25
C LEU A 228 23.30 0.09 -12.47
N HIS A 229 23.17 1.26 -13.09
CA HIS A 229 23.36 2.54 -12.43
C HIS A 229 22.04 3.05 -11.85
N LEU A 230 22.08 3.52 -10.60
CA LEU A 230 20.95 4.21 -9.97
C LEU A 230 21.17 5.73 -10.03
N GLU A 231 20.14 6.46 -10.42
CA GLU A 231 20.11 7.93 -10.38
C GLU A 231 18.77 8.37 -9.78
N TYR A 232 18.84 9.26 -8.79
CA TYR A 232 17.66 9.67 -8.04
C TYR A 232 17.08 10.97 -8.60
N ILE A 233 15.75 11.03 -8.69
CA ILE A 233 15.00 12.26 -8.88
C ILE A 233 15.33 13.21 -7.71
N PRO A 234 15.58 14.51 -7.93
CA PRO A 234 15.88 15.42 -6.83
C PRO A 234 14.73 15.47 -5.80
N PRO A 235 15.04 15.59 -4.49
CA PRO A 235 14.03 15.70 -3.45
C PRO A 235 13.01 16.81 -3.74
N GLY A 236 11.72 16.54 -3.51
CA GLY A 236 10.65 17.50 -3.75
C GLY A 236 10.39 17.84 -5.23
N CYS A 237 11.09 17.19 -6.17
CA CYS A 237 10.96 17.44 -7.60
C CYS A 237 10.23 16.32 -8.35
N THR A 238 9.58 15.36 -7.68
CA THR A 238 8.87 14.25 -8.36
C THR A 238 7.79 14.78 -9.30
N GLY A 239 6.99 15.75 -8.87
CA GLY A 239 6.00 16.43 -9.71
C GLY A 239 6.56 17.24 -10.90
N LYS A 240 7.90 17.32 -11.06
CA LYS A 240 8.60 18.03 -12.14
C LYS A 240 9.48 17.13 -12.99
N ALA A 241 10.02 16.06 -12.41
CA ALA A 241 11.02 15.19 -13.05
C ALA A 241 10.66 13.70 -13.02
N GLN A 242 9.73 13.27 -12.17
CA GLN A 242 9.25 11.89 -12.17
C GLN A 242 8.16 11.72 -13.23
N LYS A 243 8.43 10.80 -14.16
CA LYS A 243 7.56 10.58 -15.33
C LYS A 243 6.14 10.18 -14.95
N PHE A 244 6.00 9.30 -13.95
CA PHE A 244 4.69 8.80 -13.54
C PHE A 244 3.87 9.91 -12.87
N ASP A 245 4.47 10.80 -12.07
CA ASP A 245 3.76 11.95 -11.50
C ASP A 245 3.29 12.96 -12.56
N LEU A 246 4.09 13.20 -13.61
CA LEU A 246 3.78 14.20 -14.64
C LEU A 246 2.63 13.82 -15.57
N ASP A 247 2.45 12.53 -15.87
CA ASP A 247 1.41 12.09 -16.81
C ASP A 247 0.81 10.71 -16.49
N GLY A 248 1.56 9.81 -15.84
CA GLY A 248 1.08 8.49 -15.43
C GLY A 248 -0.09 8.58 -14.43
N GLY A 249 0.10 9.30 -13.33
CA GLY A 249 -0.96 9.60 -12.35
C GLY A 249 -2.11 10.38 -12.98
N GLY A 250 -1.83 11.22 -13.98
CA GLY A 250 -2.84 11.91 -14.79
C GLY A 250 -3.73 10.97 -15.62
N VAL A 251 -3.29 9.73 -15.90
CA VAL A 251 -4.08 8.71 -16.59
C VAL A 251 -4.69 7.72 -15.61
N TYR A 252 -3.91 7.18 -14.68
CA TYR A 252 -4.38 6.13 -13.76
C TYR A 252 -5.44 6.66 -12.81
N THR A 253 -5.14 7.73 -12.07
CA THR A 253 -5.99 8.21 -10.99
C THR A 253 -7.38 8.60 -11.48
N PRO A 254 -7.56 9.43 -12.54
CA PRO A 254 -8.89 9.79 -13.00
C PRO A 254 -9.70 8.60 -13.52
N LYS A 255 -9.05 7.62 -14.16
CA LYS A 255 -9.72 6.43 -14.69
C LYS A 255 -10.11 5.44 -13.60
N LEU A 256 -9.26 5.25 -12.59
CA LEU A 256 -9.61 4.45 -11.41
C LEU A 256 -10.76 5.10 -10.64
N GLN A 257 -10.70 6.43 -10.42
CA GLN A 257 -11.80 7.18 -9.81
C GLN A 257 -13.11 7.04 -10.61
N GLN A 258 -13.04 7.10 -11.94
CA GLN A 258 -14.19 6.89 -12.82
C GLN A 258 -14.80 5.50 -12.64
N ARG A 259 -13.98 4.44 -12.61
CA ARG A 259 -14.42 3.06 -12.43
C ARG A 259 -15.04 2.83 -11.06
N THR A 260 -14.41 3.34 -9.99
CA THR A 260 -14.98 3.30 -8.64
C THR A 260 -16.32 4.02 -8.57
N THR A 261 -16.42 5.20 -9.18
CA THR A 261 -17.67 5.98 -9.26
C THR A 261 -18.76 5.20 -9.99
N ALA A 262 -18.43 4.57 -11.13
CA ALA A 262 -19.37 3.79 -11.92
C ALA A 262 -19.89 2.58 -11.13
N TYR A 263 -18.99 1.83 -10.48
CA TYR A 263 -19.36 0.69 -9.64
C TYR A 263 -20.31 1.08 -8.51
N ILE A 264 -20.00 2.15 -7.77
CA ILE A 264 -20.86 2.65 -6.70
C ILE A 264 -22.23 3.02 -7.25
N GLN A 265 -22.27 3.72 -8.39
CA GLN A 265 -23.53 4.09 -9.03
C GLN A 265 -24.34 2.85 -9.43
N GLU A 266 -23.71 1.85 -10.04
CA GLU A 266 -24.34 0.61 -10.52
C GLU A 266 -24.89 -0.24 -9.36
N GLU A 267 -24.11 -0.47 -8.30
CA GLU A 267 -24.57 -1.24 -7.13
C GLU A 267 -25.70 -0.54 -6.38
N PHE A 268 -25.64 0.80 -6.29
CA PHE A 268 -26.71 1.59 -5.70
C PHE A 268 -27.99 1.50 -6.53
N GLN A 269 -27.88 1.66 -7.87
CA GLN A 269 -29.01 1.54 -8.79
C GLN A 269 -29.62 0.13 -8.76
N LYS A 270 -28.80 -0.91 -8.79
CA LYS A 270 -29.23 -2.31 -8.71
C LYS A 270 -30.01 -2.59 -7.43
N SER A 271 -29.56 -2.07 -6.29
CA SER A 271 -30.26 -2.19 -5.01
C SER A 271 -31.64 -1.53 -5.06
N LEU A 272 -31.71 -0.28 -5.54
CA LEU A 272 -32.97 0.45 -5.68
C LEU A 272 -33.95 -0.24 -6.63
N SER A 273 -33.48 -0.68 -7.80
CA SER A 273 -34.30 -1.40 -8.78
C SER A 273 -34.79 -2.77 -8.27
N SER A 274 -34.12 -3.34 -7.26
CA SER A 274 -34.56 -4.56 -6.57
C SER A 274 -35.57 -4.29 -5.45
N GLY A 275 -36.02 -3.04 -5.29
CA GLY A 275 -37.01 -2.64 -4.28
C GLY A 275 -36.42 -2.37 -2.89
N VAL A 276 -35.08 -2.29 -2.75
CA VAL A 276 -34.46 -1.93 -1.48
C VAL A 276 -34.73 -0.45 -1.19
N ALA A 277 -35.30 -0.17 -0.01
CA ALA A 277 -35.53 1.21 0.43
C ALA A 277 -34.20 1.98 0.51
N LEU A 278 -34.22 3.27 0.17
CA LEU A 278 -33.03 4.12 0.10
C LEU A 278 -32.18 4.10 1.38
N SER A 279 -32.83 4.09 2.55
CA SER A 279 -32.19 4.02 3.86
C SER A 279 -31.50 2.68 4.15
N ASN A 280 -31.81 1.65 3.37
CA ASN A 280 -31.36 0.27 3.58
C ASN A 280 -30.39 -0.20 2.50
N VAL A 281 -30.07 0.65 1.51
CA VAL A 281 -29.05 0.32 0.50
C VAL A 281 -27.70 0.24 1.20
N LYS A 282 -27.08 -0.94 1.16
CA LYS A 282 -25.73 -1.18 1.68
C LYS A 282 -24.82 -1.51 0.52
N LEU A 283 -23.78 -0.70 0.32
CA LEU A 283 -22.76 -0.96 -0.68
C LEU A 283 -21.76 -1.98 -0.14
N ASP A 284 -21.48 -3.03 -0.90
CA ASP A 284 -20.38 -3.94 -0.57
C ASP A 284 -19.06 -3.32 -1.00
N LEU A 285 -18.38 -2.75 0.00
CA LEU A 285 -17.05 -2.15 -0.10
C LEU A 285 -16.05 -2.93 0.77
N THR A 286 -16.36 -4.18 1.11
CA THR A 286 -15.44 -5.04 1.83
C THR A 286 -14.14 -5.20 1.03
N LEU A 287 -13.02 -5.36 1.74
CA LEU A 287 -11.72 -5.56 1.07
C LEU A 287 -11.72 -6.77 0.14
N THR A 288 -12.43 -7.84 0.50
CA THR A 288 -12.57 -9.03 -0.35
C THR A 288 -13.16 -8.68 -1.71
N THR A 289 -14.25 -7.91 -1.73
CA THR A 289 -14.89 -7.46 -2.97
C THR A 289 -14.04 -6.41 -3.69
N MET A 290 -13.53 -5.41 -2.97
CA MET A 290 -12.83 -4.29 -3.57
C MET A 290 -11.46 -4.66 -4.14
N LYS A 291 -10.71 -5.58 -3.52
CA LYS A 291 -9.40 -6.03 -4.04
C LYS A 291 -9.52 -6.65 -5.42
N VAL A 292 -10.51 -7.51 -5.62
CA VAL A 292 -10.76 -8.16 -6.92
C VAL A 292 -11.22 -7.12 -7.95
N ARG A 293 -12.13 -6.22 -7.59
CA ARG A 293 -12.59 -5.15 -8.50
C ARG A 293 -11.43 -4.21 -8.90
N GLN A 294 -10.68 -3.73 -7.92
CA GLN A 294 -9.54 -2.86 -8.11
C GLN A 294 -8.50 -3.51 -9.03
N LEU A 295 -8.22 -4.81 -8.83
CA LEU A 295 -7.29 -5.56 -9.66
C LEU A 295 -7.66 -5.48 -11.16
N TYR A 296 -8.91 -5.78 -11.52
CA TYR A 296 -9.36 -5.70 -12.91
C TYR A 296 -9.41 -4.26 -13.44
N TRP A 297 -9.77 -3.29 -12.60
CA TRP A 297 -9.72 -1.89 -12.98
C TRP A 297 -8.30 -1.44 -13.31
N ILE A 298 -7.31 -1.82 -12.50
CA ILE A 298 -5.90 -1.52 -12.75
C ILE A 298 -5.45 -2.22 -14.05
N LEU A 299 -5.82 -3.48 -14.28
CA LEU A 299 -5.52 -4.18 -15.54
C LEU A 299 -6.03 -3.42 -16.76
N GLU A 300 -7.29 -2.99 -16.75
CA GLU A 300 -7.88 -2.28 -17.88
C GLU A 300 -7.20 -0.91 -18.08
N VAL A 301 -6.99 -0.13 -17.01
CA VAL A 301 -6.25 1.14 -17.08
C VAL A 301 -4.85 0.92 -17.64
N HIS A 302 -4.16 -0.09 -17.13
CA HIS A 302 -2.80 -0.43 -17.52
C HIS A 302 -2.74 -0.81 -18.99
N THR A 303 -3.67 -1.63 -19.45
CA THR A 303 -3.79 -2.04 -20.86
C THR A 303 -4.06 -0.82 -21.76
N GLU A 304 -4.99 0.04 -21.38
CA GLU A 304 -5.28 1.29 -22.10
C GLU A 304 -4.05 2.21 -22.18
N PHE A 305 -3.31 2.34 -21.08
CA PHE A 305 -2.13 3.18 -21.02
C PHE A 305 -0.95 2.58 -21.78
N LYS A 306 -0.72 1.27 -21.67
CA LYS A 306 0.29 0.53 -22.43
C LYS A 306 0.08 0.69 -23.94
N ASN A 307 -1.18 0.75 -24.39
CA ASN A 307 -1.54 0.95 -25.80
C ASN A 307 -1.57 2.43 -26.24
N ASN A 308 -1.48 3.39 -25.31
CA ASN A 308 -1.53 4.82 -25.63
C ASN A 308 -0.12 5.41 -25.75
N VAL A 309 0.50 5.23 -26.92
CA VAL A 309 1.85 5.74 -27.22
C VAL A 309 2.00 7.24 -26.95
N ALA A 310 0.97 8.04 -27.25
CA ALA A 310 0.99 9.48 -27.04
C ALA A 310 1.08 9.85 -25.55
N ALA A 311 0.28 9.20 -24.69
CA ALA A 311 0.34 9.41 -23.25
C ALA A 311 1.70 8.98 -22.68
N ARG A 312 2.18 7.79 -23.04
CA ARG A 312 3.50 7.30 -22.57
C ARG A 312 4.62 8.27 -22.93
N ASN A 313 4.64 8.76 -24.17
CA ASN A 313 5.62 9.73 -24.64
C ASN A 313 5.49 11.09 -23.95
N LYS A 314 4.26 11.57 -23.71
CA LYS A 314 4.02 12.88 -23.09
C LYS A 314 4.70 12.97 -21.72
N GLY A 315 4.51 11.98 -20.85
CA GLY A 315 5.19 11.94 -19.56
C GLY A 315 6.71 12.05 -19.71
N TRP A 316 7.31 11.29 -20.63
CA TRP A 316 8.77 11.33 -20.86
C TRP A 316 9.24 12.68 -21.36
N GLN A 317 8.52 13.31 -22.28
CA GLN A 317 8.85 14.64 -22.78
C GLN A 317 8.83 15.69 -21.66
N LEU A 318 7.88 15.60 -20.73
CA LEU A 318 7.76 16.55 -19.63
C LEU A 318 8.93 16.48 -18.62
N THR A 319 9.57 15.32 -18.48
CA THR A 319 10.74 15.17 -17.57
C THR A 319 12.00 15.89 -18.05
N GLY A 320 12.09 16.26 -19.34
CA GLY A 320 13.31 16.76 -19.95
C GLY A 320 14.40 15.70 -20.21
N ILE A 321 14.23 14.46 -19.71
CA ILE A 321 15.17 13.34 -19.93
C ILE A 321 15.45 13.03 -21.40
N PRO A 322 14.52 13.18 -22.37
CA PRO A 322 14.86 13.04 -23.79
C PRO A 322 16.04 13.92 -24.23
N ASN A 323 16.21 15.10 -23.62
CA ASN A 323 17.33 15.99 -23.94
C ASN A 323 18.68 15.40 -23.56
N ALA A 324 18.74 14.50 -22.57
CA ALA A 324 19.97 13.83 -22.14
C ALA A 324 20.65 13.00 -23.24
N PHE A 325 19.91 12.66 -24.30
CA PHE A 325 20.42 11.93 -25.47
C PHE A 325 20.89 12.83 -26.61
N THR A 326 20.76 14.16 -26.45
CA THR A 326 21.23 15.13 -27.46
C THR A 326 22.72 15.44 -27.24
N GLU A 327 23.46 15.62 -28.33
CA GLU A 327 24.90 15.94 -28.27
C GLU A 327 25.17 17.22 -27.48
N ALA A 328 24.35 18.27 -27.66
CA ALA A 328 24.49 19.53 -26.94
C ALA A 328 24.34 19.35 -25.41
N CYS A 329 23.35 18.56 -24.96
CA CYS A 329 23.15 18.31 -23.54
C CYS A 329 24.28 17.45 -22.95
N GLN A 330 24.74 16.44 -23.69
CA GLN A 330 25.87 15.59 -23.27
C GLN A 330 27.16 16.39 -23.16
N GLN A 331 27.44 17.30 -24.09
CA GLN A 331 28.61 18.17 -24.04
C GLN A 331 28.54 19.12 -22.84
N LYS A 332 27.39 19.75 -22.61
CA LYS A 332 27.15 20.59 -21.42
C LYS A 332 27.35 19.80 -20.12
N ALA A 333 26.90 18.54 -20.10
CA ALA A 333 27.05 17.67 -18.93
C ALA A 333 28.52 17.32 -18.65
N LEU A 334 29.31 17.00 -19.67
CA LEU A 334 30.75 16.77 -19.53
C LEU A 334 31.48 18.00 -18.99
N GLU A 335 31.15 19.19 -19.50
CA GLU A 335 31.73 20.46 -19.04
C GLU A 335 31.41 20.76 -17.57
N ARG A 336 30.15 20.59 -17.16
CA ARG A 336 29.75 20.77 -15.76
C ARG A 336 30.35 19.70 -14.84
N HIS A 337 30.55 18.47 -15.34
CA HIS A 337 31.22 17.43 -14.57
C HIS A 337 32.67 17.79 -14.27
N VAL A 338 33.42 18.26 -15.26
CA VAL A 338 34.83 18.70 -15.08
C VAL A 338 34.94 19.83 -14.06
N LYS A 339 33.92 20.70 -13.96
CA LYS A 339 33.84 21.78 -12.97
C LYS A 339 33.39 21.31 -11.58
N GLY A 340 33.01 20.04 -11.41
CA GLY A 340 32.48 19.51 -10.15
C GLY A 340 31.06 19.97 -9.81
N GLU A 341 30.28 20.42 -10.79
CA GLU A 341 28.96 21.03 -10.55
C GLU A 341 27.81 20.01 -10.54
N LEU A 342 28.04 18.79 -11.05
CA LEU A 342 26.98 17.78 -11.22
C LEU A 342 26.72 16.93 -9.98
N TRP A 343 27.74 16.66 -9.16
CA TRP A 343 27.64 15.82 -7.96
C TRP A 343 28.19 16.57 -6.72
N PRO A 344 27.76 16.20 -5.50
CA PRO A 344 26.80 15.13 -5.18
C PRO A 344 25.38 15.42 -5.70
N SER A 345 24.59 14.35 -5.84
CA SER A 345 23.14 14.52 -6.03
C SER A 345 22.57 14.94 -4.69
N SER A 346 21.76 16.00 -4.65
CA SER A 346 21.04 16.44 -3.43
C SER A 346 20.18 15.32 -2.85
N ALA A 347 19.83 14.31 -3.67
CA ALA A 347 19.12 13.12 -3.24
C ALA A 347 19.88 12.24 -2.22
N LEU A 348 21.21 12.21 -2.28
CA LEU A 348 22.04 11.40 -1.38
C LEU A 348 22.49 12.17 -0.14
N GLU A 349 22.25 13.48 -0.08
CA GLU A 349 22.42 14.23 1.15
C GLU A 349 21.29 13.83 2.11
N ASP A 350 21.63 13.63 3.38
CA ASP A 350 20.65 13.45 4.44
C ASP A 350 19.93 14.79 4.63
N VAL A 351 18.92 15.03 3.80
CA VAL A 351 17.91 16.04 4.10
C VAL A 351 17.30 15.58 5.42
N PRO A 352 17.36 16.38 6.50
CA PRO A 352 16.72 16.03 7.77
C PRO A 352 15.29 15.65 7.43
N GLU A 353 14.91 14.41 7.73
CA GLU A 353 13.54 13.94 7.55
C GLU A 353 12.67 14.96 8.28
N GLY A 354 11.98 15.80 7.53
CA GLY A 354 11.15 16.83 8.12
C GLY A 354 9.92 16.13 8.64
N GLU A 355 10.00 15.52 9.83
CA GLU A 355 8.95 14.76 10.54
C GLU A 355 7.77 14.42 9.62
N GLU A 356 8.01 13.61 8.58
CA GLU A 356 6.92 12.85 7.98
C GLU A 356 6.66 11.78 9.04
N HIS A 357 5.92 12.16 10.10
CA HIS A 357 5.42 11.22 11.07
C HIS A 357 4.80 10.09 10.24
N GLU A 358 5.39 8.89 10.33
CA GLU A 358 4.62 7.69 10.04
C GLU A 358 3.30 7.89 10.76
N PRO A 359 2.16 7.87 10.06
CA PRO A 359 0.89 8.08 10.72
C PRO A 359 0.81 7.02 11.81
N SER A 360 0.97 7.47 13.06
CA SER A 360 0.84 6.61 14.21
C SER A 360 -0.52 5.92 14.06
N PRO A 361 -0.60 4.60 14.25
CA PRO A 361 -1.88 3.91 14.21
C PRO A 361 -2.90 4.43 15.26
N GLU A 362 -2.52 5.39 16.11
CA GLU A 362 -3.29 5.85 17.26
C GLU A 362 -3.63 7.37 17.29
N SER A 363 -3.52 8.13 16.20
CA SER A 363 -4.05 9.52 16.18
C SER A 363 -5.26 9.70 15.27
N ASP A 364 -6.35 8.98 15.58
CA ASP A 364 -7.69 9.40 15.19
C ASP A 364 -8.33 10.05 16.43
N ASP A 365 -8.70 11.33 16.29
CA ASP A 365 -9.31 12.16 17.32
C ASP A 365 -10.48 11.45 18.01
N THR A 366 -10.29 11.13 19.29
CA THR A 366 -11.38 10.91 20.23
C THR A 366 -12.17 12.22 20.38
N GLU A 367 -13.40 12.26 19.86
CA GLU A 367 -14.59 12.79 20.56
C GLU A 367 -15.83 12.78 19.64
N ALA A 368 -16.73 11.83 19.87
CA ALA A 368 -18.17 12.09 20.00
C ALA A 368 -18.82 10.89 20.69
N GLY A 369 -19.09 11.03 22.00
CA GLY A 369 -19.87 10.03 22.74
C GLY A 369 -21.29 9.96 22.22
N VAL A 370 -21.75 8.74 21.92
CA VAL A 370 -23.17 8.41 21.77
C VAL A 370 -23.43 7.15 22.59
N GLU A 371 -24.37 7.28 23.51
CA GLU A 371 -24.82 6.25 24.44
C GLU A 371 -25.49 5.07 23.73
N ASP A 372 -25.29 3.89 24.30
CA ASP A 372 -25.68 2.57 23.81
C ASP A 372 -27.02 2.14 24.46
N PRO A 373 -27.95 1.46 23.74
CA PRO A 373 -28.94 0.62 24.37
C PRO A 373 -28.80 -0.87 24.00
N GLN A 374 -28.86 -1.65 25.09
CA GLN A 374 -28.68 -3.08 25.30
C GLN A 374 -29.45 -4.09 24.39
N SER A 375 -28.70 -5.15 24.06
CA SER A 375 -28.98 -6.61 24.14
C SER A 375 -30.17 -7.27 23.44
N ALA A 376 -29.88 -8.38 22.72
CA ALA A 376 -30.33 -9.75 23.07
C ALA A 376 -29.71 -10.84 22.14
N THR A 377 -29.19 -11.91 22.77
CA THR A 377 -29.18 -13.37 22.45
C THR A 377 -29.33 -13.85 20.98
N GLY A 378 -28.69 -14.90 20.44
CA GLY A 378 -27.93 -16.07 20.93
C GLY A 378 -28.12 -17.22 19.91
N GLY A 379 -27.20 -18.19 19.84
CA GLY A 379 -27.41 -19.50 19.18
C GLY A 379 -26.27 -19.97 18.29
N GLY A 380 -25.59 -21.05 18.70
CA GLY A 380 -24.55 -21.73 17.93
C GLY A 380 -25.04 -22.97 17.20
N ALA A 381 -24.21 -23.51 16.29
CA ALA A 381 -24.16 -24.93 15.94
C ALA A 381 -22.86 -25.26 15.18
N SER A 382 -22.30 -26.40 15.54
CA SER A 382 -21.12 -27.09 14.98
C SER A 382 -21.49 -27.88 13.71
N THR A 383 -20.53 -28.16 12.82
CA THR A 383 -20.23 -29.54 12.35
C THR A 383 -19.02 -29.65 11.39
N SER A 384 -18.14 -30.60 11.75
CA SER A 384 -17.33 -31.56 10.97
C SER A 384 -16.39 -31.12 9.83
N ALA A 385 -15.13 -31.53 9.98
CA ALA A 385 -14.11 -31.68 8.95
C ALA A 385 -13.90 -33.16 8.57
N VAL A 386 -13.38 -33.43 7.36
CA VAL A 386 -12.63 -34.64 6.94
C VAL A 386 -11.55 -34.19 5.92
N PRO A 387 -10.35 -34.81 5.86
CA PRO A 387 -9.09 -34.11 5.57
C PRO A 387 -8.41 -34.49 4.25
N THR A 388 -7.42 -33.70 3.85
CA THR A 388 -6.28 -34.15 3.01
C THR A 388 -4.99 -33.43 3.43
N ALA A 389 -3.91 -34.21 3.49
CA ALA A 389 -2.69 -33.97 4.24
C ALA A 389 -1.64 -33.07 3.56
N SER A 390 -0.83 -32.38 4.38
CA SER A 390 0.64 -32.28 4.23
C SER A 390 1.27 -31.63 5.47
N CYS A 391 2.42 -32.15 5.89
CA CYS A 391 3.31 -31.75 7.01
C CYS A 391 3.03 -30.41 7.71
N THR A 392 2.83 -30.45 9.04
CA THR A 392 2.77 -29.27 9.90
C THR A 392 3.45 -29.56 11.25
N GLY A 393 4.43 -28.72 11.62
CA GLY A 393 4.70 -28.48 13.04
C GLY A 393 3.48 -27.81 13.67
N ILE A 394 3.15 -28.20 14.89
CA ILE A 394 1.96 -27.73 15.60
C ILE A 394 2.28 -26.36 16.21
N PHE A 395 1.58 -25.31 15.76
CA PHE A 395 1.47 -24.04 16.45
C PHE A 395 0.08 -23.99 17.09
N GLU A 396 -0.01 -24.17 18.40
CA GLU A 396 -1.28 -23.94 19.11
C GLU A 396 -1.39 -22.46 19.50
N ASN A 397 -2.49 -21.84 19.07
CA ASN A 397 -2.77 -20.43 19.28
C ASN A 397 -3.68 -20.27 20.50
N VAL A 398 -3.12 -19.79 21.62
CA VAL A 398 -3.82 -19.55 22.91
C VAL A 398 -4.75 -18.31 22.86
N GLY A 399 -4.93 -17.69 21.69
CA GLY A 399 -5.65 -16.41 21.53
C GLY A 399 -7.10 -16.38 22.02
N SER A 400 -7.83 -17.50 22.03
CA SER A 400 -9.24 -17.53 22.46
C SER A 400 -9.42 -17.38 23.98
N GLU A 401 -8.48 -17.87 24.78
CA GLU A 401 -8.54 -17.76 26.24
C GLU A 401 -8.16 -16.35 26.71
N ILE A 402 -7.20 -15.74 26.01
CA ILE A 402 -6.75 -14.36 26.22
C ILE A 402 -7.88 -13.35 25.91
N GLU A 403 -8.63 -13.54 24.82
CA GLU A 403 -9.75 -12.66 24.47
C GLU A 403 -10.93 -12.79 25.45
N GLY A 404 -11.13 -13.99 26.02
CA GLY A 404 -12.07 -14.23 27.11
C GLY A 404 -11.71 -13.46 28.38
N ALA A 405 -10.42 -13.46 28.76
CA ALA A 405 -9.90 -12.79 29.95
C ALA A 405 -9.91 -11.25 29.83
N ARG A 406 -9.60 -10.71 28.64
CA ARG A 406 -9.69 -9.27 28.35
C ARG A 406 -11.10 -8.71 28.59
N ASN A 407 -12.11 -9.50 28.25
CA ASN A 407 -13.51 -9.18 28.51
C ASN A 407 -13.90 -9.32 30.00
N ALA A 408 -13.22 -10.17 30.77
CA ALA A 408 -13.40 -10.31 32.21
C ALA A 408 -12.75 -9.16 33.01
N ARG A 409 -11.54 -8.72 32.64
CA ARG A 409 -10.81 -7.61 33.30
C ARG A 409 -11.55 -6.27 33.21
N LYS A 410 -12.12 -5.96 32.04
CA LYS A 410 -13.00 -4.78 31.83
C LYS A 410 -14.19 -4.73 32.80
N ARG A 411 -14.58 -5.86 33.40
CA ARG A 411 -15.71 -5.96 34.32
C ARG A 411 -15.34 -5.92 35.80
N LYS A 412 -14.09 -6.17 36.19
CA LYS A 412 -13.76 -6.41 37.62
C LYS A 412 -12.45 -5.84 38.18
N GLY A 413 -11.60 -5.19 37.38
CA GLY A 413 -10.46 -4.41 37.91
C GLY A 413 -9.47 -5.18 38.82
N SER A 414 -9.40 -6.50 38.70
CA SER A 414 -8.50 -7.37 39.48
C SER A 414 -7.33 -7.85 38.63
N GLU A 415 -6.20 -8.15 39.29
CA GLU A 415 -5.12 -9.00 38.75
C GLU A 415 -5.72 -10.32 38.26
N VAL A 416 -5.34 -10.73 37.05
CA VAL A 416 -5.77 -12.00 36.46
C VAL A 416 -4.55 -12.91 36.47
N GLU A 417 -4.56 -13.89 37.36
CA GLU A 417 -3.59 -14.97 37.37
C GLU A 417 -4.01 -16.02 36.33
N PHE A 418 -3.07 -16.45 35.50
CA PHE A 418 -3.28 -17.50 34.51
C PHE A 418 -2.54 -18.75 34.96
N ASP A 419 -3.30 -19.83 35.17
CA ASP A 419 -2.75 -21.19 35.24
C ASP A 419 -2.96 -21.81 33.86
N VAL A 420 -1.88 -21.95 33.09
CA VAL A 420 -1.89 -22.73 31.85
C VAL A 420 -1.11 -24.01 32.12
N GLU A 421 -1.82 -25.14 32.10
CA GLU A 421 -1.26 -26.47 32.29
C GLU A 421 -1.17 -27.14 30.92
N PHE A 422 0.05 -27.51 30.52
CA PHE A 422 0.28 -28.29 29.31
C PHE A 422 0.62 -29.72 29.71
N ASP A 423 -0.16 -30.67 29.20
CA ASP A 423 0.08 -32.10 29.38
C ASP A 423 0.79 -32.66 28.13
N PHE A 424 2.01 -33.14 28.32
CA PHE A 424 2.88 -33.64 27.24
C PHE A 424 3.13 -35.15 27.32
N GLU A 425 2.23 -35.92 27.95
CA GLU A 425 2.45 -37.33 28.36
C GLU A 425 2.84 -38.33 27.23
N ASP A 426 2.76 -37.98 25.94
CA ASP A 426 3.01 -38.93 24.82
C ASP A 426 4.01 -38.45 23.74
N MET A 427 4.82 -37.42 23.97
CA MET A 427 5.65 -36.80 22.91
C MET A 427 7.15 -36.93 23.15
N THR A 428 7.83 -37.80 22.38
CA THR A 428 9.22 -38.22 22.68
C THR A 428 10.32 -37.68 21.77
N ASP A 429 10.02 -36.95 20.68
CA ASP A 429 11.03 -36.63 19.65
C ASP A 429 10.90 -35.23 19.00
N SER A 430 10.54 -34.18 19.74
CA SER A 430 10.41 -32.83 19.13
C SER A 430 10.89 -31.69 20.02
N THR A 431 11.49 -30.68 19.38
CA THR A 431 11.84 -29.38 19.97
C THR A 431 10.61 -28.48 19.92
N TYR A 432 10.29 -27.81 21.03
CA TYR A 432 9.13 -26.91 21.12
C TYR A 432 9.57 -25.48 21.43
N ALA A 433 8.98 -24.54 20.71
CA ALA A 433 9.06 -23.11 21.01
C ALA A 433 7.66 -22.61 21.36
N VAL A 434 7.48 -22.12 22.58
CA VAL A 434 6.27 -21.40 22.99
C VAL A 434 6.51 -19.93 22.71
N VAL A 435 5.79 -19.38 21.73
CA VAL A 435 5.87 -17.96 21.36
C VAL A 435 4.73 -17.22 22.05
N LEU A 436 5.08 -16.32 22.96
CA LEU A 436 4.09 -15.46 23.62
C LEU A 436 3.94 -14.17 22.82
N ALA A 437 2.73 -13.92 22.31
CA ALA A 437 2.44 -12.71 21.56
C ALA A 437 2.51 -11.47 22.46
N PRO A 438 2.97 -10.32 21.96
CA PRO A 438 3.05 -9.08 22.72
C PRO A 438 1.67 -8.68 23.25
N LEU A 439 1.55 -8.56 24.56
CA LEU A 439 0.37 -7.99 25.23
C LEU A 439 0.65 -6.54 25.64
N LYS A 440 -0.29 -5.64 25.34
CA LYS A 440 -0.14 -4.20 25.59
C LYS A 440 -0.06 -3.83 27.09
N ASP A 441 -0.61 -4.65 27.98
CA ASP A 441 -0.64 -4.37 29.43
C ASP A 441 0.41 -5.19 30.20
N GLU A 442 0.75 -4.78 31.43
CA GLU A 442 1.55 -5.59 32.36
C GLU A 442 0.76 -6.85 32.77
N PHE A 443 1.38 -8.01 32.57
CA PHE A 443 0.87 -9.31 33.00
C PHE A 443 2.00 -10.09 33.66
N SER A 444 1.70 -10.70 34.80
CA SER A 444 2.43 -11.84 35.34
C SER A 444 1.68 -13.11 34.95
N PHE A 445 2.40 -14.16 34.56
CA PHE A 445 1.81 -15.47 34.32
C PHE A 445 2.69 -16.54 34.97
N THR A 446 2.05 -17.62 35.41
CA THR A 446 2.73 -18.79 35.95
C THR A 446 2.56 -19.92 34.95
N LEU A 447 3.66 -20.38 34.36
CA LEU A 447 3.64 -21.55 33.48
C LEU A 447 3.89 -22.80 34.31
N LYS A 448 2.90 -23.70 34.39
CA LYS A 448 3.08 -25.03 34.98
C LYS A 448 3.26 -26.03 33.85
N VAL A 449 4.49 -26.49 33.67
CA VAL A 449 4.80 -27.55 32.70
C VAL A 449 4.66 -28.89 33.43
N GLY A 450 3.81 -29.78 32.90
CA GLY A 450 3.72 -31.15 33.38
C GLY A 450 5.01 -31.95 33.10
N LYS A 451 4.97 -33.26 33.32
CA LYS A 451 6.15 -34.12 33.14
C LYS A 451 6.64 -34.08 31.69
N PHE A 452 7.77 -33.42 31.45
CA PHE A 452 8.35 -33.21 30.12
C PHE A 452 9.49 -34.21 29.89
N VAL A 453 9.59 -34.79 28.69
CA VAL A 453 10.61 -35.82 28.36
C VAL A 453 11.51 -35.36 27.20
N SER A 454 11.40 -34.10 26.77
CA SER A 454 12.27 -33.54 25.72
C SER A 454 13.40 -32.72 26.33
N PRO A 455 14.63 -32.79 25.78
CA PRO A 455 15.79 -32.10 26.34
C PRO A 455 15.77 -30.57 26.20
N TRP A 456 14.81 -30.00 25.46
CA TRP A 456 14.79 -28.56 25.16
C TRP A 456 13.37 -27.98 25.15
N LEU A 457 13.14 -26.95 25.96
CA LEU A 457 11.96 -26.07 25.93
C LEU A 457 12.41 -24.63 25.71
N TYR A 458 11.94 -23.99 24.63
CA TYR A 458 12.26 -22.59 24.32
C TYR A 458 11.05 -21.70 24.62
N LEU A 459 11.26 -20.66 25.41
CA LEU A 459 10.29 -19.59 25.65
C LEU A 459 10.75 -18.33 24.91
N VAL A 460 9.99 -17.91 23.91
CA VAL A 460 10.28 -16.69 23.14
C VAL A 460 9.29 -15.61 23.56
N SER A 461 9.80 -14.56 24.19
CA SER A 461 9.03 -13.39 24.60
C SER A 461 9.19 -12.28 23.56
N GLY A 462 8.09 -11.67 23.12
CA GLY A 462 8.09 -10.55 22.18
C GLY A 462 7.78 -9.21 22.85
N PHE A 463 8.29 -8.94 24.05
CA PHE A 463 7.99 -7.70 24.77
C PHE A 463 8.89 -6.54 24.31
N THR A 464 8.31 -5.36 24.09
CA THR A 464 9.02 -4.10 23.87
C THR A 464 9.41 -3.45 25.21
N GLU A 465 10.63 -2.90 25.27
CA GLU A 465 11.31 -2.17 26.37
C GLU A 465 10.68 -2.19 27.78
N GLY A 466 11.44 -2.71 28.75
CA GLY A 466 11.24 -2.50 30.19
C GLY A 466 10.37 -3.54 30.92
N ARG A 467 10.09 -4.69 30.31
CA ARG A 467 9.27 -5.76 30.91
C ARG A 467 10.07 -7.07 30.97
N HIS A 468 10.31 -7.58 32.18
CA HIS A 468 11.10 -8.79 32.41
C HIS A 468 10.22 -9.94 32.93
N ILE A 469 10.54 -11.17 32.53
CA ILE A 469 10.08 -12.38 33.22
C ILE A 469 10.81 -12.41 34.57
N THR A 470 10.08 -12.25 35.67
CA THR A 470 10.70 -12.00 36.99
C THR A 470 11.04 -13.27 37.78
N GLU A 471 10.30 -14.37 37.65
CA GLU A 471 10.58 -15.63 38.35
C GLU A 471 10.08 -16.87 37.57
N VAL A 472 10.82 -17.98 37.65
CA VAL A 472 10.40 -19.33 37.25
C VAL A 472 10.56 -20.22 38.49
N TRP A 473 9.52 -20.95 38.89
CA TRP A 473 9.54 -21.79 40.11
C TRP A 473 9.60 -23.30 39.79
N GLU A 474 10.54 -23.98 40.49
CA GLU A 474 10.66 -25.41 40.84
C GLU A 474 11.40 -26.46 39.96
N GLU A 475 11.71 -27.59 40.63
CA GLU A 475 12.83 -28.54 40.48
C GLU A 475 12.89 -29.31 39.14
N PHE A 476 14.01 -29.18 38.43
CA PHE A 476 14.40 -30.09 37.35
C PHE A 476 15.38 -31.15 37.88
N ASP A 477 15.13 -32.42 37.57
CA ASP A 477 16.13 -33.47 37.77
C ASP A 477 17.36 -33.18 36.89
N ALA A 478 18.55 -33.44 37.43
CA ALA A 478 19.82 -32.98 36.90
C ALA A 478 20.03 -33.32 35.40
N GLY A 479 19.98 -32.30 34.54
CA GLY A 479 20.35 -32.42 33.12
C GLY A 479 19.76 -31.37 32.17
N GLU A 480 18.75 -30.60 32.58
CA GLU A 480 17.95 -29.77 31.66
C GLU A 480 18.32 -28.27 31.76
N ILE A 481 18.45 -27.60 30.61
CA ILE A 481 18.81 -26.18 30.50
C ILE A 481 17.63 -25.42 29.88
N VAL A 482 17.09 -24.46 30.63
CA VAL A 482 16.09 -23.51 30.12
C VAL A 482 16.80 -22.24 29.65
N TYR A 483 16.58 -21.85 28.39
CA TYR A 483 17.06 -20.56 27.85
C TYR A 483 15.87 -19.61 27.71
N CYS A 484 15.92 -18.47 28.40
CA CYS A 484 15.08 -17.31 28.08
C CYS A 484 15.86 -16.41 27.12
N TRP A 485 15.25 -16.07 25.99
CA TRP A 485 15.82 -15.15 25.01
C TRP A 485 14.92 -13.92 24.88
N ASP A 486 15.46 -12.75 25.22
CA ASP A 486 14.86 -11.45 24.94
C ASP A 486 15.42 -10.95 23.61
N ALA A 487 14.54 -10.80 22.60
CA ALA A 487 14.90 -10.26 21.30
C ALA A 487 14.84 -8.72 21.34
N GLU A 488 15.98 -8.07 21.56
CA GLU A 488 16.11 -6.63 21.31
C GLU A 488 16.23 -6.35 19.80
N GLU A 489 15.80 -5.14 19.39
CA GLU A 489 15.37 -4.74 18.04
C GLU A 489 16.34 -4.92 16.86
N ASP A 490 17.58 -5.39 17.06
CA ASP A 490 18.57 -5.47 15.97
C ASP A 490 18.80 -6.87 15.36
N ASP A 491 18.23 -7.95 15.93
CA ASP A 491 18.53 -9.33 15.46
C ASP A 491 17.29 -10.21 15.21
N ALA A 492 16.22 -9.63 14.63
CA ALA A 492 15.01 -10.39 14.26
C ALA A 492 15.21 -11.49 13.20
N ASN A 493 16.45 -11.74 12.73
CA ASN A 493 16.76 -12.79 11.75
C ASN A 493 17.86 -13.78 12.18
N GLY A 494 18.32 -13.78 13.43
CA GLY A 494 19.42 -14.65 13.87
C GLY A 494 19.04 -15.65 14.96
N ILE A 495 18.71 -16.89 14.60
CA ILE A 495 19.07 -18.01 15.49
C ILE A 495 20.59 -18.21 15.27
N PRO A 496 21.44 -18.19 16.31
CA PRO A 496 22.89 -18.36 16.13
C PRO A 496 23.19 -19.68 15.40
N GLU A 497 24.07 -19.66 14.38
CA GLU A 497 24.46 -20.85 13.58
C GLU A 497 25.09 -22.01 14.39
N ASN A 498 25.27 -21.85 15.71
CA ASN A 498 25.83 -22.85 16.61
C ASN A 498 24.83 -23.33 17.69
N MET A 499 23.52 -23.12 17.51
CA MET A 499 22.44 -23.62 18.38
C MET A 499 21.66 -24.77 17.74
#